data_AF-A0A139APJ9-F1
#
_entry.id   AF-A0A139APJ9-F1
#
_cell.length_a   1.000
_cell.length_b   1.000
_cell.length_c   1.000
_cell.angle_alpha   90.00
_cell.angle_beta   90.00
_cell.angle_gamma   90.00
#
_symmetry.space_group_name_H-M   'P 1'
#
loop_
_entity.id
_entity.type
_entity.pdbx_description
1 polymer ?
#
loop_
_entity_poly.entity_id
_entity_poly.type
_entity_poly.pdbx_seq_one_letter_code
_entity_poly.pdbx_strand_id
1 'polypeptide(L)'
;MDALPPELTAWAHHILTTPDPAQKTALTFAACRLWNSGQLSVGPARPLSIVPPRPEGVRLVAPRELQRRGKGGSVESRVRMLHSLASIEQWAVDLAWDIIARFAEYTVQAPDGTRHELERDFFDDFVRMAGEEANHFNLLRGRLKSLGTDFGALPSHAGLWESATTTSHDLLCRLVIVHMVHEARGLDVNPRTIAKFSSAGDAESVEKLDVIYRDEISHVATGTKHFERLARVVGVESVKTFHEIFWRHFKGNTKPPFNEEARREAGMAREMYWPLAEAGRDGASAGAGGGTCASGSAGDADADEKEDIEGEVSNEGAIYSKECRGWGRHFVC
;
A
#
# COMPACT_ATOMS: atom_id res chain seq x y z
N MET A 1 30.76 -8.34 -10.01
CA MET A 1 29.69 -8.85 -9.14
C MET A 1 29.52 -10.29 -9.53
N ASP A 2 29.72 -11.23 -8.61
CA ASP A 2 29.36 -12.62 -8.86
C ASP A 2 27.88 -12.67 -9.26
N ALA A 3 27.55 -13.48 -10.26
CA ALA A 3 26.18 -13.60 -10.73
C ALA A 3 25.30 -14.09 -9.57
N LEU A 4 24.21 -13.36 -9.29
CA LEU A 4 23.23 -13.79 -8.30
C LEU A 4 22.68 -15.18 -8.68
N PRO A 5 22.28 -16.01 -7.70
CA PRO A 5 21.63 -17.28 -7.99
C PRO A 5 20.44 -17.10 -8.95
N PRO A 6 20.14 -18.07 -9.82
CA PRO A 6 19.02 -18.01 -10.76
C PRO A 6 17.66 -18.24 -10.07
N GLU A 7 17.50 -17.70 -8.86
CA GLU A 7 16.33 -17.80 -8.00
C GLU A 7 15.68 -16.42 -7.86
N LEU A 8 14.39 -16.32 -8.18
CA LEU A 8 13.62 -15.08 -8.05
C LEU A 8 13.69 -14.50 -6.63
N THR A 9 13.66 -15.35 -5.60
CA THR A 9 13.75 -14.92 -4.20
C THR A 9 15.13 -14.40 -3.82
N ALA A 10 16.21 -14.89 -4.45
CA ALA A 10 17.56 -14.35 -4.24
C ALA A 10 17.69 -12.94 -4.84
N TRP A 11 17.11 -12.72 -6.02
CA TRP A 11 17.00 -11.39 -6.62
C TRP A 11 16.14 -10.46 -5.76
N ALA A 12 14.96 -10.90 -5.33
CA ALA A 12 14.09 -10.13 -4.45
C ALA A 12 14.81 -9.70 -3.17
N HIS A 13 15.52 -10.62 -2.51
CA HIS A 13 16.31 -10.30 -1.31
C HIS A 13 17.43 -9.28 -1.60
N HIS A 14 18.14 -9.42 -2.71
CA HIS A 14 19.19 -8.48 -3.09
C HIS A 14 18.63 -7.07 -3.36
N ILE A 15 17.47 -6.98 -4.03
CA ILE A 15 16.79 -5.71 -4.29
C ILE A 15 16.32 -5.06 -2.99
N LEU A 16 15.69 -5.84 -2.10
CA LEU A 16 15.22 -5.36 -0.80
C LEU A 16 16.35 -4.82 0.08
N THR A 17 17.54 -5.42 0.00
CA THR A 17 18.72 -5.01 0.77
C THR A 17 19.54 -3.90 0.10
N THR A 18 19.19 -3.49 -1.12
CA THR A 18 19.86 -2.41 -1.85
C THR A 18 19.36 -1.04 -1.34
N PRO A 19 20.21 -0.18 -0.75
CA PRO A 19 19.76 1.10 -0.21
C PRO A 19 19.51 2.16 -1.30
N ASP A 20 20.35 2.20 -2.33
CA ASP A 20 20.25 3.23 -3.37
C ASP A 20 19.01 3.02 -4.24
N PRO A 21 18.11 4.01 -4.37
CA PRO A 21 16.85 3.84 -5.07
C PRO A 21 17.02 3.69 -6.60
N ALA A 22 18.07 4.25 -7.21
CA ALA A 22 18.33 4.05 -8.65
C ALA A 22 18.89 2.66 -8.93
N GLN A 23 19.81 2.18 -8.09
CA GLN A 23 20.31 0.82 -8.16
C GLN A 23 19.18 -0.19 -7.92
N LYS A 24 18.32 0.09 -6.94
CA LYS A 24 17.12 -0.72 -6.65
C LYS A 24 16.24 -0.86 -7.89
N THR A 25 15.87 0.25 -8.54
CA THR A 25 15.03 0.17 -9.76
C THR A 25 15.76 -0.50 -10.93
N ALA A 26 17.06 -0.27 -11.11
CA ALA A 26 17.84 -0.94 -12.15
C ALA A 26 17.88 -2.47 -11.94
N LEU A 27 18.06 -2.92 -10.70
CA LEU A 27 18.02 -4.34 -10.33
C LEU A 27 16.61 -4.92 -10.51
N THR A 28 15.56 -4.19 -10.13
CA THR A 28 14.17 -4.57 -10.39
C THR A 28 13.93 -4.84 -11.88
N PHE A 29 14.34 -3.93 -12.77
CA PHE A 29 14.18 -4.16 -14.22
C PHE A 29 15.00 -5.33 -14.73
N ALA A 30 16.21 -5.56 -14.18
CA ALA A 30 17.01 -6.73 -14.53
C ALA A 30 16.31 -8.04 -14.12
N ALA A 31 15.80 -8.11 -12.89
CA ALA A 31 15.04 -9.26 -12.41
C ALA A 31 13.78 -9.50 -13.25
N CYS A 32 13.03 -8.45 -13.59
CA CYS A 32 11.86 -8.56 -14.48
C CYS A 32 12.22 -9.18 -15.82
N ARG A 33 13.30 -8.73 -16.47
CA ARG A 33 13.76 -9.30 -17.76
C ARG A 33 14.17 -10.77 -17.62
N LEU A 34 14.89 -11.12 -16.56
CA LEU A 34 15.35 -12.50 -16.34
C LEU A 34 14.17 -13.44 -16.04
N TRP A 35 13.20 -12.99 -15.22
CA TRP A 35 11.97 -13.72 -14.95
C TRP A 35 11.13 -13.94 -16.22
N ASN A 36 10.89 -12.87 -17.00
CA ASN A 36 10.07 -12.92 -18.21
C ASN A 36 10.71 -13.74 -19.34
N SER A 37 12.03 -13.93 -19.31
CA SER A 37 12.75 -14.80 -20.26
C SER A 37 12.89 -16.25 -19.76
N GLY A 38 12.34 -16.59 -18.59
CA GLY A 38 12.41 -17.93 -18.01
C GLY A 38 13.78 -18.31 -17.44
N GLN A 39 14.66 -17.33 -17.20
CA GLN A 39 16.01 -17.56 -16.66
C GLN A 39 16.03 -17.66 -15.12
N LEU A 40 14.92 -17.34 -14.45
CA LEU A 40 14.78 -17.47 -13.01
C LEU A 40 13.71 -18.51 -12.67
N SER A 41 14.00 -19.36 -11.68
CA SER A 41 12.99 -20.18 -11.01
C SER A 41 12.56 -19.52 -9.69
N VAL A 42 11.40 -19.90 -9.16
CA VAL A 42 11.08 -19.58 -7.77
C VAL A 42 12.07 -20.34 -6.87
N GLY A 43 12.70 -19.64 -5.93
CA GLY A 43 13.60 -20.24 -4.94
C GLY A 43 12.93 -20.35 -3.56
N PRO A 44 13.65 -20.84 -2.54
CA PRO A 44 13.13 -20.87 -1.16
C PRO A 44 12.82 -19.45 -0.66
N ALA A 45 11.96 -19.34 0.35
CA ALA A 45 11.61 -18.05 0.92
C ALA A 45 12.84 -17.39 1.57
N ARG A 46 13.01 -16.09 1.31
CA ARG A 46 14.12 -15.25 1.80
C ARG A 46 13.57 -13.94 2.40
N PRO A 47 12.66 -14.00 3.37
CA PRO A 47 12.03 -12.81 3.94
C PRO A 47 13.07 -11.87 4.54
N LEU A 48 12.85 -10.57 4.38
CA LEU A 48 13.66 -9.57 5.09
C LEU A 48 13.12 -9.38 6.51
N SER A 49 14.01 -9.47 7.51
CA SER A 49 13.65 -9.27 8.93
C SER A 49 13.82 -7.83 9.42
N ILE A 50 14.32 -6.94 8.56
CA ILE A 50 14.56 -5.53 8.85
C ILE A 50 13.74 -4.66 7.88
N VAL A 51 13.61 -3.39 8.22
CA VAL A 51 13.13 -2.38 7.27
C VAL A 51 14.15 -2.28 6.12
N PRO A 52 13.73 -2.31 4.84
CA PRO A 52 14.60 -2.07 3.70
C PRO A 52 15.43 -0.80 3.92
N PRO A 53 16.76 -0.88 3.78
CA PRO A 53 17.61 0.27 4.02
C PRO A 53 17.31 1.38 3.03
N ARG A 54 17.50 2.61 3.48
CA ARG A 54 17.48 3.83 2.66
C ARG A 54 18.89 4.43 2.61
N PRO A 55 19.23 5.26 1.61
CA PRO A 55 20.52 5.94 1.57
C PRO A 55 20.74 6.81 2.80
N GLU A 56 21.99 7.02 3.21
CA GLU A 56 22.35 7.79 4.42
C GLU A 56 21.77 9.22 4.47
N GLY A 57 21.43 9.81 3.32
CA GLY A 57 20.79 11.12 3.22
C GLY A 57 19.26 11.14 3.33
N VAL A 58 18.57 10.00 3.29
CA VAL A 58 17.11 9.95 3.37
C VAL A 58 16.65 9.87 4.82
N ARG A 59 16.06 10.97 5.30
CA ARG A 59 15.54 11.05 6.67
C ARG A 59 14.14 10.41 6.76
N LEU A 60 14.04 9.31 7.50
CA LEU A 60 12.76 8.72 7.90
C LEU A 60 12.27 9.34 9.22
N VAL A 61 11.03 9.81 9.25
CA VAL A 61 10.39 10.46 10.41
C VAL A 61 9.00 9.86 10.66
N ALA A 62 8.42 10.13 11.84
CA ALA A 62 7.04 9.74 12.09
C ALA A 62 6.07 10.53 11.17
N PRO A 63 4.91 9.97 10.78
CA PRO A 63 3.97 10.65 9.88
C PRO A 63 3.57 12.07 10.33
N ARG A 64 3.45 12.30 11.65
CA ARG A 64 3.11 13.61 12.24
C ARG A 64 4.19 14.68 12.10
N GLU A 65 5.43 14.28 11.82
CA GLU A 65 6.57 15.20 11.65
C GLU A 65 6.71 15.66 10.19
N LEU A 66 5.91 15.11 9.26
CA LEU A 66 5.93 15.51 7.87
C LEU A 66 5.22 16.85 7.68
N GLN A 67 5.85 17.73 6.91
CA GLN A 67 5.23 18.98 6.51
C GLN A 67 3.98 18.73 5.65
N ARG A 68 2.95 19.56 5.83
CA ARG A 68 1.74 19.50 4.99
C ARG A 68 2.12 19.71 3.53
N ARG A 69 1.65 18.82 2.65
CA ARG A 69 1.98 18.83 1.21
C ARG A 69 1.50 20.10 0.49
N GLY A 70 0.46 20.76 1.01
CA GLY A 70 -0.15 21.96 0.45
C GLY A 70 -1.17 21.67 -0.66
N LYS A 71 -1.60 22.71 -1.39
CA LYS A 71 -2.65 22.62 -2.43
C LYS A 71 -2.12 22.50 -3.87
N GLY A 72 -0.80 22.54 -4.09
CA GLY A 72 -0.19 22.41 -5.43
C GLY A 72 -0.06 23.72 -6.22
N GLY A 73 -0.50 24.86 -5.67
CA GLY A 73 -0.42 26.16 -6.38
C GLY A 73 1.00 26.71 -6.55
N SER A 74 1.90 26.45 -5.59
CA SER A 74 3.32 26.83 -5.69
C SER A 74 4.19 25.67 -6.17
N VAL A 75 5.35 25.98 -6.77
CA VAL A 75 6.36 24.96 -7.14
C VAL A 75 6.80 24.16 -5.92
N GLU A 76 6.99 24.81 -4.78
CA GLU A 76 7.39 24.15 -3.53
C GLU A 76 6.33 23.15 -3.04
N SER A 77 5.04 23.49 -3.13
CA SER A 77 3.96 22.57 -2.79
C SER A 77 3.91 21.38 -3.75
N ARG A 78 4.13 21.61 -5.04
CA ARG A 78 4.22 20.54 -6.05
C ARG A 78 5.40 19.61 -5.80
N VAL A 79 6.57 20.16 -5.45
CA VAL A 79 7.75 19.38 -5.06
C VAL A 79 7.45 18.49 -3.85
N ARG A 80 6.81 19.01 -2.79
CA ARG A 80 6.41 18.19 -1.63
C ARG A 80 5.45 17.06 -2.00
N MET A 81 4.48 17.33 -2.87
CA MET A 81 3.53 16.33 -3.34
C MET A 81 4.22 15.22 -4.15
N LEU A 82 5.03 15.59 -5.14
CA LEU A 82 5.77 14.65 -5.98
C LEU A 82 6.79 13.82 -5.19
N HIS A 83 7.50 14.45 -4.24
CA HIS A 83 8.47 13.74 -3.39
C HIS A 83 7.76 12.71 -2.49
N SER A 84 6.61 13.08 -1.95
CA SER A 84 5.83 12.14 -1.14
C SER A 84 5.27 10.98 -1.96
N LEU A 85 4.89 11.20 -3.23
CA LEU A 85 4.49 10.11 -4.13
C LEU A 85 5.70 9.24 -4.47
N ALA A 86 6.86 9.83 -4.81
CA ALA A 86 8.08 9.07 -5.08
C ALA A 86 8.52 8.21 -3.89
N SER A 87 8.25 8.69 -2.67
CA SER A 87 8.46 7.90 -1.44
C SER A 87 7.52 6.70 -1.34
N ILE A 88 6.25 6.87 -1.74
CA ILE A 88 5.27 5.79 -1.80
C ILE A 88 5.73 4.74 -2.82
N GLU A 89 6.12 5.15 -4.02
CA GLU A 89 6.57 4.20 -5.06
C GLU A 89 7.83 3.43 -4.65
N GLN A 90 8.75 4.06 -3.92
CA GLN A 90 9.92 3.35 -3.37
C GLN A 90 9.52 2.29 -2.34
N TRP A 91 8.51 2.55 -1.51
CA TRP A 91 7.96 1.52 -0.64
C TRP A 91 7.19 0.47 -1.45
N ALA A 92 6.47 0.83 -2.51
CA ALA A 92 5.73 -0.09 -3.35
C ALA A 92 6.65 -1.09 -4.06
N VAL A 93 7.81 -0.64 -4.59
CA VAL A 93 8.87 -1.54 -5.10
C VAL A 93 9.30 -2.54 -4.02
N ASP A 94 9.53 -2.08 -2.79
CA ASP A 94 9.90 -2.96 -1.69
C ASP A 94 8.79 -3.93 -1.31
N LEU A 95 7.53 -3.50 -1.33
CA LEU A 95 6.38 -4.35 -1.00
C LEU A 95 6.15 -5.45 -2.03
N ALA A 96 6.27 -5.13 -3.32
CA ALA A 96 6.15 -6.08 -4.42
C ALA A 96 7.27 -7.14 -4.39
N TRP A 97 8.49 -6.78 -3.98
CA TRP A 97 9.57 -7.76 -3.79
C TRP A 97 9.46 -8.51 -2.46
N ASP A 98 8.99 -7.89 -1.38
CA ASP A 98 8.83 -8.55 -0.08
C ASP A 98 7.79 -9.66 -0.15
N ILE A 99 6.66 -9.44 -0.82
CA ILE A 99 5.62 -10.49 -0.93
C ILE A 99 6.15 -11.72 -1.69
N ILE A 100 6.95 -11.51 -2.74
CA ILE A 100 7.64 -12.59 -3.47
C ILE A 100 8.64 -13.31 -2.56
N ALA A 101 9.55 -12.57 -1.93
CA ALA A 101 10.62 -13.14 -1.12
C ALA A 101 10.08 -13.90 0.11
N ARG A 102 9.00 -13.39 0.71
CA ARG A 102 8.46 -13.87 1.98
C ARG A 102 7.53 -15.08 1.82
N PHE A 103 6.68 -15.06 0.80
CA PHE A 103 5.63 -16.07 0.65
C PHE A 103 5.94 -17.11 -0.43
N ALA A 104 7.18 -17.18 -0.93
CA ALA A 104 7.57 -18.14 -1.97
C ALA A 104 7.27 -19.61 -1.64
N GLU A 105 7.34 -19.98 -0.35
CA GLU A 105 7.03 -21.33 0.16
C GLU A 105 5.66 -21.40 0.85
N TYR A 106 4.80 -20.38 0.65
CA TYR A 106 3.47 -20.36 1.24
C TYR A 106 2.62 -21.49 0.68
N THR A 107 2.02 -22.25 1.59
CA THR A 107 1.05 -23.28 1.26
C THR A 107 -0.21 -23.07 2.06
N VAL A 108 -1.34 -23.40 1.45
CA VAL A 108 -2.66 -23.29 2.05
C VAL A 108 -3.37 -24.63 1.97
N GLN A 109 -4.10 -24.99 3.03
CA GLN A 109 -4.87 -26.23 3.07
C GLN A 109 -6.34 -25.95 2.76
N ALA A 110 -6.90 -26.69 1.81
CA ALA A 110 -8.33 -26.72 1.56
C ALA A 110 -9.08 -27.49 2.67
N PRO A 111 -10.41 -27.29 2.79
CA PRO A 111 -11.23 -28.00 3.78
C PRO A 111 -11.18 -29.53 3.69
N ASP A 112 -10.88 -30.08 2.51
CA ASP A 112 -10.75 -31.52 2.26
C ASP A 112 -9.37 -32.10 2.64
N GLY A 113 -8.45 -31.26 3.13
CA GLY A 113 -7.08 -31.66 3.49
C GLY A 113 -6.05 -31.46 2.38
N THR A 114 -6.46 -31.10 1.17
CA THR A 114 -5.54 -30.86 0.04
C THR A 114 -4.68 -29.64 0.30
N ARG A 115 -3.37 -29.75 0.04
CA ARG A 115 -2.44 -28.63 0.11
C ARG A 115 -2.26 -27.98 -1.26
N HIS A 116 -2.36 -26.67 -1.32
CA HIS A 116 -2.14 -25.85 -2.50
C HIS A 116 -0.92 -24.95 -2.27
N GLU A 117 -0.04 -24.92 -3.26
CA GLU A 117 1.09 -24.01 -3.33
C GLU A 117 0.72 -22.77 -4.16
N LEU A 118 1.54 -21.72 -4.09
CA LEU A 118 1.37 -20.56 -4.98
C LEU A 118 1.74 -20.93 -6.41
N GLU A 119 0.85 -20.61 -7.34
CA GLU A 119 1.06 -20.83 -8.77
C GLU A 119 2.02 -19.78 -9.36
N ARG A 120 2.62 -20.10 -10.52
CA ARG A 120 3.55 -19.19 -11.23
C ARG A 120 2.95 -17.81 -11.48
N ASP A 121 1.64 -17.73 -11.75
CA ASP A 121 0.98 -16.47 -12.08
C ASP A 121 0.93 -15.48 -10.90
N PHE A 122 1.01 -15.96 -9.65
CA PHE A 122 1.23 -15.11 -8.49
C PHE A 122 2.54 -14.34 -8.61
N PHE A 123 3.62 -15.05 -8.94
CA PHE A 123 4.93 -14.44 -9.10
C PHE A 123 5.00 -13.57 -10.36
N ASP A 124 4.36 -13.98 -11.47
CA ASP A 124 4.26 -13.16 -12.67
C ASP A 124 3.61 -11.79 -12.38
N ASP A 125 2.50 -11.78 -11.66
CA ASP A 125 1.77 -10.55 -11.35
C ASP A 125 2.58 -9.61 -10.43
N PHE A 126 3.25 -10.13 -9.40
CA PHE A 126 4.04 -9.30 -8.49
C PHE A 126 5.39 -8.86 -9.09
N VAL A 127 5.99 -9.64 -10.00
CA VAL A 127 7.16 -9.19 -10.77
C VAL A 127 6.77 -8.05 -11.70
N ARG A 128 5.62 -8.15 -12.38
CA ARG A 128 5.09 -7.08 -13.21
C ARG A 128 4.85 -5.81 -12.39
N MET A 129 4.13 -5.92 -11.27
CA MET A 129 3.88 -4.81 -10.34
C MET A 129 5.18 -4.16 -9.89
N ALA A 130 6.19 -4.94 -9.46
CA ALA A 130 7.48 -4.40 -9.06
C ALA A 130 8.15 -3.57 -10.17
N GLY A 131 8.05 -4.02 -11.43
CA GLY A 131 8.53 -3.29 -12.60
C GLY A 131 7.78 -1.98 -12.85
N GLU A 132 6.46 -1.99 -12.70
CA GLU A 132 5.60 -0.80 -12.82
C GLU A 132 5.94 0.23 -11.72
N GLU A 133 6.08 -0.19 -10.45
CA GLU A 133 6.47 0.71 -9.36
C GLU A 133 7.88 1.30 -9.52
N ALA A 134 8.81 0.50 -10.04
CA ALA A 134 10.13 1.00 -10.37
C ALA A 134 10.09 2.05 -11.49
N ASN A 135 9.17 1.92 -12.44
CA ASN A 135 8.92 2.91 -13.47
C ASN A 135 8.24 4.17 -12.90
N HIS A 136 7.21 4.02 -12.06
CA HIS A 136 6.53 5.11 -11.37
C HIS A 136 7.52 5.98 -10.58
N PHE A 137 8.38 5.34 -9.79
CA PHE A 137 9.42 6.03 -9.07
C PHE A 137 10.35 6.83 -10.00
N ASN A 138 10.80 6.22 -11.10
CA ASN A 138 11.71 6.89 -12.04
C ASN A 138 11.04 8.08 -12.74
N LEU A 139 9.76 7.98 -13.08
CA LEU A 139 8.98 9.11 -13.63
C LEU A 139 8.93 10.28 -12.64
N LEU A 140 8.58 10.00 -11.38
CA LEU A 140 8.48 11.02 -10.34
C LEU A 140 9.85 11.62 -9.98
N ARG A 141 10.89 10.79 -9.86
CA ARG A 141 12.26 11.26 -9.62
C ARG A 141 12.76 12.12 -10.78
N GLY A 142 12.50 11.73 -12.02
CA GLY A 142 12.80 12.53 -13.20
C GLY A 142 12.12 13.90 -13.14
N ARG A 143 10.84 13.93 -12.71
CA ARG A 143 10.13 15.20 -12.50
C ARG A 143 10.74 16.05 -11.39
N LEU A 144 11.09 15.46 -10.25
CA LEU A 144 11.77 16.18 -9.17
C LEU A 144 13.08 16.85 -9.65
N LYS A 145 13.88 16.13 -10.44
CA LYS A 145 15.11 16.67 -11.05
C LYS A 145 14.85 17.86 -11.96
N SER A 146 13.81 17.79 -12.80
CA SER A 146 13.42 18.92 -13.65
C SER A 146 12.96 20.16 -12.86
N LEU A 147 12.52 19.98 -11.61
CA LEU A 147 12.14 21.06 -10.69
C LEU A 147 13.32 21.51 -9.80
N GLY A 148 14.55 21.05 -10.07
CA GLY A 148 15.76 21.47 -9.37
C GLY A 148 16.00 20.79 -8.01
N THR A 149 15.37 19.64 -7.77
CA THR A 149 15.57 18.84 -6.54
C THR A 149 15.73 17.35 -6.86
N ASP A 150 15.91 16.49 -5.86
CA ASP A 150 15.96 15.03 -6.08
C ASP A 150 15.24 14.30 -4.95
N PHE A 151 14.99 13.01 -5.16
CA PHE A 151 14.51 12.12 -4.11
C PHE A 151 15.47 12.14 -2.91
N GLY A 152 14.91 12.18 -1.69
CA GLY A 152 15.66 12.30 -0.45
C GLY A 152 15.91 13.73 0.05
N ALA A 153 15.61 14.77 -0.75
CA ALA A 153 15.74 16.17 -0.31
C ALA A 153 14.73 16.57 0.79
N LEU A 154 13.62 15.85 0.91
CA LEU A 154 12.60 16.01 1.94
C LEU A 154 12.49 14.74 2.79
N PRO A 155 12.03 14.83 4.05
CA PRO A 155 11.82 13.66 4.90
C PRO A 155 10.69 12.77 4.36
N SER A 156 10.75 11.48 4.71
CA SER A 156 9.75 10.48 4.35
C SER A 156 9.31 9.67 5.58
N HIS A 157 8.29 8.84 5.46
CA HIS A 157 7.82 7.96 6.53
C HIS A 157 7.71 6.51 6.03
N ALA A 158 7.74 5.54 6.96
CA ALA A 158 7.72 4.11 6.65
C ALA A 158 6.34 3.45 6.85
N GLY A 159 5.24 4.22 6.82
CA GLY A 159 3.91 3.72 7.22
C GLY A 159 3.39 2.55 6.39
N LEU A 160 3.74 2.49 5.11
CA LEU A 160 3.44 1.34 4.24
C LEU A 160 4.18 0.08 4.71
N TRP A 161 5.47 0.21 5.03
CA TRP A 161 6.26 -0.90 5.54
C TRP A 161 5.85 -1.35 6.94
N GLU A 162 5.39 -0.44 7.79
CA GLU A 162 4.79 -0.78 9.09
C GLU A 162 3.57 -1.70 8.89
N SER A 163 2.69 -1.37 7.94
CA SER A 163 1.54 -2.21 7.59
C SER A 163 1.98 -3.59 7.09
N ALA A 164 3.01 -3.65 6.24
CA ALA A 164 3.60 -4.89 5.76
C ALA A 164 4.22 -5.73 6.86
N THR A 165 4.84 -5.09 7.86
CA THR A 165 5.42 -5.76 9.03
C THR A 165 4.33 -6.41 9.86
N THR A 166 3.21 -5.69 10.13
CA THR A 166 2.10 -6.23 10.91
C THR A 166 1.37 -7.40 10.24
N THR A 167 1.48 -7.52 8.92
CA THR A 167 0.85 -8.58 8.11
C THR A 167 1.85 -9.62 7.61
N SER A 168 3.11 -9.54 8.02
CA SER A 168 4.20 -10.41 7.53
C SER A 168 4.04 -11.91 7.82
N HIS A 169 3.09 -12.28 8.66
CA HIS A 169 2.85 -13.65 9.09
C HIS A 169 1.76 -14.37 8.27
N ASP A 170 0.99 -13.64 7.45
CA ASP A 170 -0.18 -14.20 6.76
C ASP A 170 -0.40 -13.51 5.40
N LEU A 171 -0.49 -14.32 4.34
CA LEU A 171 -0.61 -13.83 2.96
C LEU A 171 -1.96 -13.16 2.68
N LEU A 172 -3.07 -13.66 3.24
CA LEU A 172 -4.38 -13.03 3.10
C LEU A 172 -4.35 -11.64 3.76
N CYS A 173 -3.78 -11.55 4.96
CA CYS A 173 -3.58 -10.28 5.65
C CYS A 173 -2.74 -9.31 4.81
N ARG A 174 -1.65 -9.79 4.19
CA ARG A 174 -0.79 -8.96 3.33
C ARG A 174 -1.56 -8.45 2.11
N LEU A 175 -2.27 -9.33 1.40
CA LEU A 175 -3.03 -8.98 0.19
C LEU A 175 -4.10 -7.94 0.50
N VAL A 176 -4.89 -8.13 1.56
CA VAL A 176 -5.94 -7.18 1.95
C VAL A 176 -5.35 -5.83 2.32
N ILE A 177 -4.39 -5.78 3.26
CA ILE A 177 -3.95 -4.50 3.82
C ILE A 177 -3.08 -3.73 2.85
N VAL A 178 -2.14 -4.40 2.16
CA VAL A 178 -1.22 -3.73 1.26
C VAL A 178 -1.85 -3.61 -0.12
N HIS A 179 -2.20 -4.73 -0.75
CA HIS A 179 -2.55 -4.75 -2.18
C HIS A 179 -4.02 -4.47 -2.52
N MET A 180 -4.90 -4.38 -1.53
CA MET A 180 -6.30 -3.99 -1.73
C MET A 180 -6.65 -2.68 -1.03
N VAL A 181 -6.20 -2.45 0.21
CA VAL A 181 -6.56 -1.24 0.97
C VAL A 181 -5.65 -0.06 0.63
N HIS A 182 -4.32 -0.22 0.65
CA HIS A 182 -3.39 0.87 0.34
C HIS A 182 -3.42 1.22 -1.14
N GLU A 183 -3.38 0.24 -2.06
CA GLU A 183 -3.46 0.51 -3.50
C GLU A 183 -4.80 1.16 -3.89
N ALA A 184 -5.94 0.67 -3.36
CA ALA A 184 -7.23 1.26 -3.71
C ALA A 184 -7.40 2.69 -3.16
N ARG A 185 -6.63 3.07 -2.13
CA ARG A 185 -6.57 4.47 -1.69
C ARG A 185 -5.87 5.35 -2.74
N GLY A 186 -4.90 4.82 -3.49
CA GLY A 186 -4.30 5.45 -4.66
C GLY A 186 -5.36 5.82 -5.70
N LEU A 187 -6.27 4.89 -6.02
CA LEU A 187 -7.38 5.11 -6.97
C LEU A 187 -8.29 6.29 -6.59
N ASP A 188 -8.48 6.54 -5.29
CA ASP A 188 -9.34 7.62 -4.79
C ASP A 188 -8.60 8.98 -4.74
N VAL A 189 -7.28 8.95 -4.50
CA VAL A 189 -6.46 10.15 -4.24
C VAL A 189 -5.82 10.69 -5.52
N ASN A 190 -5.42 9.82 -6.44
CA ASN A 190 -4.69 10.20 -7.65
C ASN A 190 -5.48 11.14 -8.56
N PRO A 191 -6.78 10.92 -8.86
CA PRO A 191 -7.55 11.86 -9.69
C PRO A 191 -7.59 13.29 -9.14
N ARG A 192 -7.76 13.43 -7.81
CA ARG A 192 -7.73 14.75 -7.14
C ARG A 192 -6.34 15.37 -7.19
N THR A 193 -5.30 14.55 -7.10
CA THR A 193 -3.91 15.01 -7.20
C THR A 193 -3.61 15.51 -8.60
N ILE A 194 -3.97 14.75 -9.63
CA ILE A 194 -3.86 15.12 -11.05
C ILE A 194 -4.60 16.44 -11.31
N ALA A 195 -5.83 16.59 -10.83
CA ALA A 195 -6.60 17.83 -10.98
C ALA A 195 -5.88 19.06 -10.39
N LYS A 196 -5.20 18.91 -9.25
CA LYS A 196 -4.40 20.00 -8.64
C LYS A 196 -3.22 20.41 -9.52
N PHE A 197 -2.47 19.44 -10.07
CA PHE A 197 -1.37 19.74 -10.99
C PHE A 197 -1.85 20.35 -12.30
N SER A 198 -2.97 19.85 -12.85
CA SER A 198 -3.61 20.42 -14.04
C SER A 198 -4.03 21.87 -13.81
N SER A 199 -4.68 22.16 -12.67
CA SER A 199 -5.11 23.52 -12.31
C SER A 199 -3.94 24.48 -12.11
N ALA A 200 -2.76 23.95 -11.72
CA ALA A 200 -1.52 24.70 -11.60
C ALA A 200 -0.75 24.87 -12.93
N GLY A 201 -1.30 24.39 -14.06
CA GLY A 201 -0.65 24.45 -15.37
C GLY A 201 0.56 23.52 -15.53
N ASP A 202 0.66 22.48 -14.69
CA ASP A 202 1.80 21.55 -14.68
C ASP A 202 1.53 20.29 -15.52
N ALA A 203 1.46 20.48 -16.84
CA ALA A 203 1.16 19.41 -17.79
C ALA A 203 2.16 18.23 -17.71
N GLU A 204 3.44 18.51 -17.46
CA GLU A 204 4.47 17.47 -17.36
C GLU A 204 4.30 16.56 -16.13
N SER A 205 3.79 17.10 -15.02
CA SER A 205 3.47 16.29 -13.84
C SER A 205 2.17 15.49 -14.07
N VAL A 206 1.16 16.09 -14.71
CA VAL A 206 -0.09 15.42 -15.07
C VAL A 206 0.17 14.18 -15.93
N GLU A 207 0.96 14.30 -17.00
CA GLU A 207 1.30 13.18 -17.90
C GLU A 207 1.87 11.98 -17.14
N LYS A 208 2.75 12.23 -16.16
CA LYS A 208 3.39 11.17 -15.37
C LYS A 208 2.41 10.54 -14.38
N LEU A 209 1.60 11.36 -13.74
CA LEU A 209 0.58 10.89 -12.78
C LEU A 209 -0.54 10.11 -13.49
N ASP A 210 -0.86 10.43 -14.73
CA ASP A 210 -1.82 9.67 -15.55
C ASP A 210 -1.29 8.27 -15.90
N VAL A 211 0.02 8.12 -16.13
CA VAL A 211 0.63 6.79 -16.28
C VAL A 211 0.43 5.98 -15.01
N ILE A 212 0.83 6.54 -13.87
CA ILE A 212 0.73 5.89 -12.55
C ILE A 212 -0.71 5.47 -12.26
N TYR A 213 -1.66 6.40 -12.41
CA TYR A 213 -3.08 6.12 -12.14
C TYR A 213 -3.66 4.97 -12.97
N ARG A 214 -3.24 4.78 -14.23
CA ARG A 214 -3.72 3.67 -15.05
C ARG A 214 -3.20 2.32 -14.54
N ASP A 215 -1.93 2.27 -14.15
CA ASP A 215 -1.30 1.02 -13.70
C ASP A 215 -1.84 0.57 -12.34
N GLU A 216 -2.20 1.53 -11.48
CA GLU A 216 -2.80 1.33 -10.13
C GLU A 216 -4.10 0.51 -10.15
N ILE A 217 -4.92 0.61 -11.22
CA ILE A 217 -6.13 -0.22 -11.36
C ILE A 217 -5.73 -1.69 -11.45
N SER A 218 -4.68 -2.00 -12.22
CA SER A 218 -4.15 -3.35 -12.36
C SER A 218 -3.48 -3.87 -11.10
N HIS A 219 -2.99 -2.99 -10.24
CA HIS A 219 -2.38 -3.33 -8.95
C HIS A 219 -3.44 -3.79 -7.95
N VAL A 220 -4.52 -3.03 -7.81
CA VAL A 220 -5.69 -3.43 -7.01
C VAL A 220 -6.30 -4.73 -7.56
N ALA A 221 -6.34 -4.89 -8.89
CA ALA A 221 -6.82 -6.11 -9.52
C ALA A 221 -5.96 -7.32 -9.17
N THR A 222 -4.64 -7.15 -9.11
CA THR A 222 -3.69 -8.19 -8.69
C THR A 222 -3.95 -8.63 -7.26
N GLY A 223 -4.07 -7.68 -6.32
CA GLY A 223 -4.39 -7.96 -4.92
C GLY A 223 -5.72 -8.71 -4.78
N THR A 224 -6.76 -8.22 -5.46
CA THR A 224 -8.11 -8.79 -5.41
C THR A 224 -8.17 -10.19 -5.99
N LYS A 225 -7.56 -10.41 -7.17
CA LYS A 225 -7.47 -11.71 -7.84
C LYS A 225 -6.90 -12.78 -6.92
N HIS A 226 -5.76 -12.52 -6.29
CA HIS A 226 -5.07 -13.49 -5.44
C HIS A 226 -5.77 -13.68 -4.11
N PHE A 227 -6.35 -12.63 -3.52
CA PHE A 227 -7.18 -12.76 -2.33
C PHE A 227 -8.39 -13.65 -2.58
N GLU A 228 -9.16 -13.41 -3.64
CA GLU A 228 -10.35 -14.21 -3.98
C GLU A 228 -10.01 -15.66 -4.33
N ARG A 229 -8.85 -15.90 -4.96
CA ARG A 229 -8.38 -17.28 -5.20
C ARG A 229 -8.09 -17.98 -3.88
N LEU A 230 -7.31 -17.37 -2.99
CA LEU A 230 -6.95 -17.98 -1.70
C LEU A 230 -8.18 -18.15 -0.79
N ALA A 231 -9.08 -17.16 -0.75
CA ALA A 231 -10.33 -17.26 0.02
C ALA A 231 -11.16 -18.47 -0.40
N ARG A 232 -11.29 -18.72 -1.71
CA ARG A 232 -11.96 -19.92 -2.25
C ARG A 232 -11.24 -21.21 -1.88
N VAL A 233 -9.92 -21.26 -1.95
CA VAL A 233 -9.14 -22.46 -1.58
C VAL A 233 -9.31 -22.79 -0.10
N VAL A 234 -9.23 -21.78 0.78
CA VAL A 234 -9.44 -21.97 2.24
C VAL A 234 -10.91 -22.29 2.56
N GLY A 235 -11.85 -21.89 1.69
CA GLY A 235 -13.29 -22.04 1.92
C GLY A 235 -13.85 -21.00 2.89
N VAL A 236 -13.31 -19.78 2.87
CA VAL A 236 -13.80 -18.65 3.68
C VAL A 236 -14.66 -17.70 2.83
N GLU A 237 -15.52 -16.93 3.49
CA GLU A 237 -16.33 -15.91 2.83
C GLU A 237 -15.51 -14.62 2.66
N SER A 238 -15.25 -14.24 1.41
CA SER A 238 -14.31 -13.18 1.03
C SER A 238 -14.62 -11.83 1.69
N VAL A 239 -15.88 -11.37 1.69
CA VAL A 239 -16.25 -10.04 2.22
C VAL A 239 -16.07 -9.99 3.73
N LYS A 240 -16.58 -11.00 4.46
CA LYS A 240 -16.41 -11.14 5.90
C LYS A 240 -14.93 -11.20 6.28
N THR A 241 -14.15 -12.05 5.62
CA THR A 241 -12.71 -12.18 5.90
C THR A 241 -11.97 -10.88 5.59
N PHE A 242 -12.31 -10.19 4.51
CA PHE A 242 -11.76 -8.87 4.19
C PHE A 242 -12.02 -7.87 5.32
N HIS A 243 -13.26 -7.76 5.80
CA HIS A 243 -13.62 -6.88 6.91
C HIS A 243 -12.89 -7.23 8.21
N GLU A 244 -12.83 -8.52 8.57
CA GLU A 244 -12.12 -8.98 9.77
C GLU A 244 -10.63 -8.61 9.74
N ILE A 245 -9.98 -8.80 8.59
CA ILE A 245 -8.57 -8.43 8.39
C ILE A 245 -8.42 -6.90 8.44
N PHE A 246 -9.29 -6.16 7.75
CA PHE A 246 -9.27 -4.70 7.72
C PHE A 246 -9.30 -4.12 9.14
N TRP A 247 -10.30 -4.48 9.94
CA TRP A 247 -10.44 -3.93 11.30
C TRP A 247 -9.33 -4.34 12.24
N ARG A 248 -8.74 -5.52 12.04
CA ARG A 248 -7.66 -6.02 12.88
C ARG A 248 -6.33 -5.34 12.59
N HIS A 249 -6.04 -5.04 11.32
CA HIS A 249 -4.69 -4.67 10.89
C HIS A 249 -4.58 -3.25 10.32
N PHE A 250 -5.67 -2.66 9.82
CA PHE A 250 -5.65 -1.30 9.30
C PHE A 250 -5.90 -0.28 10.41
N LYS A 251 -4.89 0.54 10.73
CA LYS A 251 -4.96 1.56 11.80
C LYS A 251 -5.55 2.91 11.34
N GLY A 252 -6.16 2.95 10.16
CA GLY A 252 -6.74 4.17 9.58
C GLY A 252 -8.22 3.99 9.24
N ASN A 253 -8.80 5.03 8.62
CA ASN A 253 -10.15 4.97 8.09
C ASN A 253 -10.11 5.10 6.57
N THR A 254 -10.99 4.38 5.88
CA THR A 254 -11.34 4.65 4.49
C THR A 254 -12.46 5.69 4.48
N LYS A 255 -12.31 6.75 3.67
CA LYS A 255 -13.29 7.83 3.59
C LYS A 255 -13.66 8.09 2.12
N PRO A 256 -14.94 8.31 1.82
CA PRO A 256 -15.38 8.74 0.49
C PRO A 256 -14.86 10.17 0.17
N PRO A 257 -14.92 10.60 -1.11
CA PRO A 257 -15.46 9.86 -2.26
C PRO A 257 -14.52 8.73 -2.71
N PHE A 258 -15.08 7.55 -2.91
CA PHE A 258 -14.40 6.40 -3.50
C PHE A 258 -14.50 6.46 -5.03
N ASN A 259 -13.43 6.04 -5.71
CA ASN A 259 -13.45 5.82 -7.14
C ASN A 259 -14.08 4.44 -7.43
N GLU A 260 -15.42 4.39 -7.35
CA GLU A 260 -16.17 3.14 -7.48
C GLU A 260 -16.00 2.49 -8.85
N GLU A 261 -15.83 3.29 -9.91
CA GLU A 261 -15.60 2.78 -11.27
C GLU A 261 -14.27 2.03 -11.34
N ALA A 262 -13.17 2.66 -10.90
CA ALA A 262 -11.85 2.03 -10.91
C ALA A 262 -11.76 0.83 -9.96
N ARG A 263 -12.39 0.91 -8.78
CA ARG A 263 -12.45 -0.23 -7.84
C ARG A 263 -13.23 -1.41 -8.44
N ARG A 264 -14.34 -1.15 -9.14
CA ARG A 264 -15.12 -2.17 -9.84
C ARG A 264 -14.33 -2.79 -11.00
N GLU A 265 -13.62 -1.98 -11.78
CA GLU A 265 -12.72 -2.44 -12.84
C GLU A 265 -11.61 -3.35 -12.28
N ALA A 266 -11.08 -3.02 -11.11
CA ALA A 266 -10.13 -3.84 -10.38
C ALA A 266 -10.75 -5.10 -9.73
N GLY A 267 -12.05 -5.36 -9.92
CA GLY A 267 -12.76 -6.52 -9.36
C GLY A 267 -13.09 -6.40 -7.87
N MET A 268 -12.87 -5.24 -7.24
CA MET A 268 -13.16 -5.03 -5.84
C MET A 268 -14.65 -4.72 -5.66
N ALA A 269 -15.40 -5.66 -5.07
CA ALA A 269 -16.83 -5.51 -4.84
C ALA A 269 -17.16 -4.37 -3.87
N ARG A 270 -18.27 -3.66 -4.10
CA ARG A 270 -18.68 -2.50 -3.29
C ARG A 270 -18.86 -2.87 -1.81
N GLU A 271 -19.35 -4.07 -1.56
CA GLU A 271 -19.61 -4.66 -0.26
C GLU A 271 -18.33 -4.81 0.59
N MET A 272 -17.15 -4.88 -0.04
CA MET A 272 -15.88 -5.00 0.67
C MET A 272 -15.41 -3.68 1.31
N TYR A 273 -15.74 -2.52 0.71
CA TYR A 273 -15.14 -1.24 1.13
C TYR A 273 -16.13 -0.20 1.59
N TRP A 274 -17.37 -0.21 1.08
CA TRP A 274 -18.36 0.81 1.43
C TRP A 274 -18.78 0.74 2.91
N PRO A 275 -19.11 -0.45 3.49
CA PRO A 275 -19.52 -0.54 4.89
C PRO A 275 -18.45 -0.07 5.88
N LEU A 276 -17.17 -0.21 5.51
CA LEU A 276 -16.04 0.22 6.35
C LEU A 276 -16.01 1.73 6.57
N ALA A 277 -16.46 2.51 5.59
CA ALA A 277 -16.53 3.96 5.69
C ALA A 277 -17.70 4.45 6.56
N GLU A 278 -18.76 3.67 6.67
CA GLU A 278 -19.95 3.97 7.47
C GLU A 278 -19.70 3.61 8.93
N ALA A 279 -19.19 2.40 9.20
CA ALA A 279 -18.84 1.97 10.55
C ALA A 279 -17.74 2.85 11.19
N GLY A 280 -16.79 3.36 10.41
CA GLY A 280 -15.79 4.33 10.88
C GLY A 280 -16.36 5.70 11.24
N ARG A 281 -17.55 6.06 10.75
CA ARG A 281 -18.29 7.27 11.14
C ARG A 281 -19.07 7.05 12.44
N ASP A 282 -19.70 5.89 12.59
CA ASP A 282 -20.50 5.57 13.78
C ASP A 282 -19.63 5.36 15.03
N GLY A 283 -18.46 4.73 14.88
CA GLY A 283 -17.48 4.58 15.96
C GLY A 283 -16.87 5.90 16.43
N ALA A 284 -16.81 6.93 15.57
CA ALA A 284 -16.41 8.28 15.95
C ALA A 284 -17.55 9.06 16.63
N SER A 285 -18.81 8.75 16.30
CA SER A 285 -19.99 9.38 16.92
C SER A 285 -20.34 8.81 18.30
N ALA A 286 -19.99 7.55 18.56
CA ALA A 286 -20.25 6.88 19.84
C ALA A 286 -19.33 7.31 20.99
N GLY A 287 -18.27 8.08 20.70
CA GLY A 287 -17.31 8.60 21.71
C GLY A 287 -17.68 9.98 22.30
N ALA A 288 -18.74 10.62 21.82
CA ALA A 288 -19.16 11.95 22.26
C ALA A 288 -20.63 11.95 22.71
N GLY A 289 -20.90 11.32 23.85
CA GLY A 289 -22.23 11.25 24.44
C GLY A 289 -22.27 11.73 25.90
N GLY A 290 -22.35 13.05 26.11
CA GLY A 290 -22.67 13.68 27.39
C GLY A 290 -23.43 14.97 27.16
N GLY A 291 -24.70 15.03 27.62
CA GLY A 291 -25.69 16.10 27.36
C GLY A 291 -25.26 17.52 27.75
N THR A 292 -25.94 18.58 27.30
CA THR A 292 -27.36 18.87 27.59
C THR A 292 -28.02 19.80 26.56
N CYS A 293 -29.35 19.81 26.55
CA CYS A 293 -30.24 20.66 25.75
C CYS A 293 -30.25 22.14 26.18
N ALA A 294 -30.36 23.07 25.22
CA ALA A 294 -31.19 24.29 25.32
C ALA A 294 -31.36 24.99 23.96
N SER A 295 -32.55 25.54 23.76
CA SER A 295 -33.11 26.20 22.56
C SER A 295 -32.65 27.64 22.31
N GLY A 296 -32.62 28.08 21.04
CA GLY A 296 -32.56 29.50 20.65
C GLY A 296 -32.53 29.72 19.12
N SER A 297 -33.32 30.66 18.62
CA SER A 297 -33.70 30.88 17.21
C SER A 297 -32.76 31.75 16.36
N ALA A 298 -32.69 31.41 15.07
CA ALA A 298 -32.60 32.23 13.83
C ALA A 298 -31.48 33.29 13.62
N GLY A 299 -30.76 33.13 12.49
CA GLY A 299 -29.98 34.18 11.80
C GLY A 299 -29.06 33.60 10.71
N ASP A 300 -29.32 33.93 9.44
CA ASP A 300 -28.51 33.61 8.26
C ASP A 300 -27.09 34.22 8.31
N ALA A 301 -26.07 33.48 7.86
CA ALA A 301 -24.94 33.94 7.03
C ALA A 301 -23.87 32.84 6.83
N ASP A 302 -23.44 32.68 5.57
CA ASP A 302 -22.18 32.15 5.04
C ASP A 302 -21.56 30.86 5.62
N ALA A 303 -21.64 29.78 4.82
CA ALA A 303 -20.91 28.54 5.03
C ALA A 303 -19.50 28.61 4.42
N ASP A 304 -18.54 29.08 5.23
CA ASP A 304 -17.11 28.83 5.01
C ASP A 304 -16.78 27.36 5.38
N GLU A 305 -16.28 26.60 4.40
CA GLU A 305 -15.75 25.24 4.61
C GLU A 305 -14.53 25.27 5.54
N LYS A 306 -14.73 24.91 6.81
CA LYS A 306 -13.66 24.55 7.74
C LYS A 306 -13.31 23.08 7.57
N GLU A 307 -12.16 22.79 6.95
CA GLU A 307 -11.46 21.51 7.08
C GLU A 307 -10.26 21.69 8.02
N ASP A 308 -10.39 21.10 9.21
CA ASP A 308 -9.40 20.93 10.28
C ASP A 308 -10.11 19.98 11.28
N ILE A 309 -9.59 18.93 11.92
CA ILE A 309 -8.25 18.57 12.41
C ILE A 309 -8.26 17.07 12.78
N GLU A 310 -7.04 16.55 12.87
CA GLU A 310 -6.49 15.38 13.57
C GLU A 310 -7.36 14.68 14.64
N GLY A 311 -7.20 13.35 14.72
CA GLY A 311 -7.57 12.56 15.88
C GLY A 311 -6.32 12.05 16.60
N GLU A 312 -6.02 12.65 17.75
CA GLU A 312 -5.21 12.06 18.82
C GLU A 312 -5.98 10.90 19.46
N VAL A 313 -5.30 9.78 19.75
CA VAL A 313 -5.60 8.98 20.94
C VAL A 313 -4.27 8.49 21.53
N SER A 314 -3.88 9.11 22.65
CA SER A 314 -2.93 8.54 23.60
C SER A 314 -3.67 7.49 24.46
N ASN A 315 -3.13 6.28 24.58
CA ASN A 315 -3.26 5.53 25.83
C ASN A 315 -2.14 4.50 25.97
N GLU A 316 -1.31 4.68 27.00
CA GLU A 316 -0.41 3.66 27.53
C GLU A 316 -1.21 2.63 28.35
N GLY A 317 -0.67 1.41 28.45
CA GLY A 317 -0.95 0.52 29.59
C GLY A 317 -1.85 -0.70 29.31
N ALA A 318 -1.17 -1.84 29.16
CA ALA A 318 -1.55 -3.23 29.45
C ALA A 318 -3.01 -3.56 29.85
N ILE A 319 -3.56 -4.66 29.28
CA ILE A 319 -4.14 -5.81 30.03
C ILE A 319 -4.61 -6.93 29.07
N TYR A 320 -4.03 -8.11 29.31
CA TYR A 320 -4.50 -9.50 29.12
C TYR A 320 -4.50 -10.20 27.76
N SER A 321 -3.56 -11.16 27.72
CA SER A 321 -3.67 -12.46 27.06
C SER A 321 -4.94 -13.23 27.47
N LYS A 322 -5.65 -13.80 26.50
CA LYS A 322 -5.98 -15.24 26.37
C LYS A 322 -7.13 -15.40 25.38
N GLU A 323 -6.79 -15.69 24.12
CA GLU A 323 -7.40 -16.71 23.25
C GLU A 323 -6.72 -16.67 21.87
N CYS A 324 -5.43 -17.05 21.86
CA CYS A 324 -4.65 -17.24 20.65
C CYS A 324 -4.58 -18.72 20.27
N ARG A 325 -5.65 -19.27 19.69
CA ARG A 325 -5.64 -20.54 18.93
C ARG A 325 -6.80 -20.52 17.92
N GLY A 326 -6.50 -20.31 16.63
CA GLY A 326 -7.54 -20.40 15.58
C GLY A 326 -7.02 -20.57 14.15
N TRP A 327 -5.88 -19.97 13.79
CA TRP A 327 -5.42 -19.96 12.39
C TRP A 327 -3.93 -20.35 12.23
N GLY A 328 -3.39 -21.20 13.12
CA GLY A 328 -1.95 -21.52 13.09
C GLY A 328 -1.48 -22.76 13.86
N ARG A 329 -2.37 -23.71 14.20
CA ARG A 329 -1.98 -24.98 14.86
C ARG A 329 -2.78 -26.16 14.34
N HIS A 330 -2.54 -26.53 13.09
CA HIS A 330 -2.81 -27.88 12.58
C HIS A 330 -1.72 -28.32 11.59
N PHE A 331 -0.45 -28.03 11.84
CA PHE A 331 0.64 -28.53 10.99
C PHE A 331 1.98 -28.60 11.73
N VAL A 332 2.21 -29.69 12.45
CA VAL A 332 3.51 -30.37 12.53
C VAL A 332 3.21 -31.84 12.82
N CYS A 333 3.47 -32.70 11.82
CA CYS A 333 4.07 -34.01 12.00
C CYS A 333 4.97 -34.22 10.79
#